data_AF-A0A5E4KYX2-F1
#
_entry.id   AF-A0A5E4KYX2-F1
#
_cell.length_a   1.000
_cell.length_b   1.000
_cell.length_c   1.000
_cell.angle_alpha   90.00
_cell.angle_beta   90.00
_cell.angle_gamma   90.00
#
_symmetry.space_group_name_H-M   'P 1'
#
loop_
_entity.id
_entity.type
_entity.pdbx_description
1 polymer ?
#
loop_
_entity_poly.entity_id
_entity_poly.type
_entity_poly.pdbx_seq_one_letter_code
_entity_poly.pdbx_strand_id
1 'polypeptide(L)'
;MAGYAEHGKIAEMAGIPSAISEDVNSFMEDINPPKEFEDHNTERKIFVCGHLNVSIRTLMASEKLHDRGKKDWIQREDLKWLLATRKEYIKCYYLHLAVDNIYETKDRIKGDGEPIDDCINSWGKNRAVIVAGTEPYLKDVLGFLRNNIESIRQIIFHDSDR
;
A
#
# COMPACT_ATOMS: atom_id res chain seq x y z
N MET A 1 -6.58 4.84 6.99
CA MET A 1 -5.45 5.05 6.07
C MET A 1 -4.75 6.33 6.43
N ALA A 2 -3.44 6.37 6.24
CA ALA A 2 -2.69 7.59 6.44
C ALA A 2 -3.01 8.57 5.30
N GLY A 3 -2.79 9.87 5.52
CA GLY A 3 -2.99 10.86 4.47
C GLY A 3 -1.89 10.82 3.41
N TYR A 4 -2.14 11.47 2.27
CA TYR A 4 -1.17 11.67 1.19
C TYR A 4 0.17 12.24 1.70
N ALA A 5 0.11 13.15 2.67
CA ALA A 5 1.28 13.82 3.22
C ALA A 5 2.17 12.87 4.01
N GLU A 6 1.59 11.98 4.82
CA GLU A 6 2.29 10.98 5.60
C GLU A 6 2.94 9.94 4.68
N HIS A 7 2.19 9.43 3.69
CA HIS A 7 2.72 8.53 2.68
C HIS A 7 3.89 9.16 1.91
N GLY A 8 3.76 10.42 1.49
CA GLY A 8 4.80 11.15 0.77
C GLY A 8 6.08 11.33 1.60
N LYS A 9 5.96 11.77 2.86
CA LYS A 9 7.11 11.94 3.77
C LYS A 9 7.86 10.63 4.01
N ILE A 10 7.12 9.54 4.25
CA ILE A 10 7.72 8.23 4.50
C ILE A 10 8.35 7.66 3.23
N ALA A 11 7.76 7.89 2.05
CA ALA A 11 8.33 7.51 0.77
C ALA A 11 9.63 8.28 0.47
N GLU A 12 9.67 9.59 0.71
CA GLU A 12 10.87 10.42 0.57
C GLU A 12 12.00 9.91 1.45
N MET A 13 11.72 9.60 2.73
CA MET A 13 12.69 8.99 3.64
C MET A 13 13.23 7.63 3.13
N ALA A 14 12.40 6.88 2.41
CA ALA A 14 12.80 5.60 1.80
C ALA A 14 13.61 5.78 0.49
N GLY A 15 13.91 7.02 0.10
CA GLY A 15 14.61 7.39 -1.13
C GLY A 15 13.75 7.21 -2.38
N ILE A 16 12.42 7.20 -2.24
CA ILE A 16 11.49 7.05 -3.37
C ILE A 16 11.20 8.43 -3.96
N PRO A 17 11.37 8.61 -5.29
CA PRO A 17 11.02 9.87 -5.95
C PRO A 17 9.56 10.27 -5.70
N SER A 18 9.31 11.57 -5.47
CA SER A 18 7.97 12.10 -5.19
C SER A 18 6.96 11.71 -6.26
N ALA A 19 7.34 11.78 -7.54
CA ALA A 19 6.51 11.38 -8.67
C ALA A 19 5.98 9.94 -8.54
N ILE A 20 6.82 8.98 -8.11
CA ILE A 20 6.39 7.59 -7.90
C ILE A 20 5.40 7.50 -6.73
N SER A 21 5.66 8.23 -5.64
CA SER A 21 4.76 8.23 -4.48
C SER A 21 3.42 8.88 -4.76
N GLU A 22 3.39 9.96 -5.56
CA GLU A 22 2.19 10.65 -6.00
C GLU A 22 1.35 9.75 -6.90
N ASP A 23 1.98 9.12 -7.90
CA ASP A 23 1.34 8.15 -8.79
C ASP A 23 0.72 6.98 -8.02
N VAL A 24 1.45 6.41 -7.04
CA VAL A 24 0.92 5.31 -6.19
C VAL A 24 -0.23 5.79 -5.33
N ASN A 25 -0.15 6.95 -4.70
CA ASN A 25 -1.25 7.48 -3.90
C ASN A 25 -2.50 7.69 -4.77
N SER A 26 -2.36 8.34 -5.93
CA SER A 26 -3.44 8.52 -6.89
C SER A 26 -4.00 7.19 -7.42
N PHE A 27 -3.17 6.18 -7.60
CA PHE A 27 -3.60 4.83 -7.98
C PHE A 27 -4.39 4.12 -6.88
N MET A 28 -3.95 4.24 -5.63
CA MET A 28 -4.60 3.60 -4.48
C MET A 28 -5.96 4.22 -4.20
N GLU A 29 -6.06 5.53 -4.34
CA GLU A 29 -7.27 6.32 -4.07
C GLU A 29 -8.19 6.47 -5.29
N ASP A 30 -7.70 6.09 -6.48
CA ASP A 30 -8.35 6.28 -7.79
C ASP A 30 -8.71 7.75 -8.07
N ILE A 31 -7.84 8.67 -7.64
CA ILE A 31 -8.00 10.12 -7.83
C ILE A 31 -6.97 10.60 -8.85
N ASN A 32 -7.44 10.84 -10.08
CA ASN A 32 -6.61 11.25 -11.22
C ASN A 32 -5.32 10.41 -11.38
N PRO A 33 -5.38 9.06 -11.35
CA PRO A 33 -4.20 8.24 -11.55
C PRO A 33 -3.61 8.43 -12.95
N PRO A 34 -2.31 8.15 -13.15
CA PRO A 34 -1.75 8.16 -14.50
C PRO A 34 -2.51 7.17 -15.39
N LYS A 35 -2.63 7.47 -16.68
CA LYS A 35 -3.51 6.74 -17.60
C LYS A 35 -3.35 5.23 -17.54
N GLU A 36 -2.12 4.72 -17.47
CA GLU A 36 -1.89 3.26 -17.43
C GLU A 36 -2.42 2.60 -16.15
N PHE A 37 -2.43 3.32 -15.03
CA PHE A 37 -3.02 2.87 -13.77
C PHE A 37 -4.54 2.94 -13.84
N GLU A 38 -5.09 3.98 -14.48
CA GLU A 38 -6.51 4.06 -14.80
C GLU A 38 -6.96 2.89 -15.69
N ASP A 39 -6.22 2.60 -16.76
CA ASP A 39 -6.49 1.49 -17.68
C ASP A 39 -6.41 0.13 -16.94
N HIS A 40 -5.44 -0.05 -16.03
CA HIS A 40 -5.40 -1.24 -15.17
C HIS A 40 -6.61 -1.33 -14.23
N ASN A 41 -7.07 -0.22 -13.66
CA ASN A 41 -8.26 -0.19 -12.80
C ASN A 41 -9.57 -0.46 -13.57
N THR A 42 -9.66 -0.01 -14.83
CA THR A 42 -10.92 0.06 -15.61
C THR A 42 -11.06 -0.99 -16.69
N GLU A 43 -9.97 -1.31 -17.38
CA GLU A 43 -10.00 -2.14 -18.59
C GLU A 43 -9.49 -3.55 -18.33
N ARG A 44 -8.54 -3.72 -17.40
CA ARG A 44 -7.95 -5.02 -17.14
C ARG A 44 -8.96 -5.94 -16.46
N LYS A 45 -9.38 -6.96 -17.21
CA LYS A 45 -10.38 -7.93 -16.76
C LYS A 45 -9.71 -9.01 -15.93
N ILE A 46 -10.13 -9.13 -14.67
CA ILE A 46 -9.72 -10.21 -13.77
C ILE A 46 -10.70 -11.35 -13.95
N PHE A 47 -10.16 -12.57 -14.07
CA PHE A 47 -10.99 -13.77 -14.14
C PHE A 47 -11.54 -14.10 -12.75
N VAL A 48 -12.84 -13.87 -12.55
CA VAL A 48 -13.55 -14.27 -11.34
C VAL A 48 -14.42 -15.48 -11.67
N CYS A 49 -14.11 -16.61 -11.04
CA CYS A 49 -14.76 -17.92 -11.08
C CYS A 49 -15.71 -18.17 -12.27
N GLY A 50 -15.28 -18.98 -13.22
CA GLY A 50 -16.13 -19.58 -14.24
C GLY A 50 -16.21 -18.79 -15.55
N HIS A 51 -16.73 -17.56 -15.55
CA HIS A 51 -17.01 -16.87 -16.82
C HIS A 51 -17.01 -15.32 -16.75
N LEU A 52 -16.75 -14.69 -15.59
CA LEU A 52 -16.77 -13.23 -15.49
C LEU A 52 -15.37 -12.62 -15.62
N ASN A 53 -15.19 -11.89 -16.71
CA ASN A 53 -14.09 -10.98 -16.96
C ASN A 53 -14.53 -9.57 -16.59
N VAL A 54 -14.27 -9.14 -15.35
CA VAL A 54 -14.68 -7.83 -14.81
C VAL A 54 -13.46 -7.07 -14.30
N SER A 55 -13.48 -5.74 -14.42
CA SER A 55 -12.37 -4.90 -13.98
C SER A 55 -12.33 -4.73 -12.47
N ILE A 56 -11.20 -4.24 -11.94
CA ILE A 56 -11.06 -3.93 -10.51
C ILE A 56 -12.12 -2.91 -10.10
N ARG A 57 -12.33 -1.85 -10.89
CA ARG A 57 -13.36 -0.83 -10.61
C ARG A 57 -14.77 -1.44 -10.60
N THR A 58 -15.09 -2.34 -11.53
CA THR A 58 -16.38 -3.04 -11.55
C THR A 58 -16.56 -3.99 -10.36
N LEU A 59 -15.50 -4.70 -9.94
CA LEU A 59 -15.55 -5.60 -8.79
C LEU A 59 -15.65 -4.85 -7.46
N MET A 60 -15.05 -3.67 -7.38
CA MET A 60 -15.11 -2.82 -6.21
C MET A 60 -16.47 -2.11 -6.08
N ALA A 61 -17.16 -1.81 -7.18
CA ALA A 61 -18.55 -1.34 -7.26
C ALA A 61 -18.95 -0.25 -6.22
N SER A 62 -19.34 -0.67 -5.01
CA SER A 62 -19.77 0.18 -3.87
C SER A 62 -18.72 0.38 -2.78
N GLU A 63 -17.67 -0.44 -2.76
CA GLU A 63 -16.48 -0.21 -1.96
C GLU A 63 -15.61 0.85 -2.64
N LYS A 64 -15.19 1.85 -1.88
CA LYS A 64 -14.27 2.87 -2.38
C LYS A 64 -12.94 2.20 -2.74
N LEU A 65 -12.37 2.54 -3.90
CA LEU A 65 -11.11 1.94 -4.38
C LEU A 65 -9.95 2.10 -3.40
N HIS A 66 -10.00 3.08 -2.52
CA HIS A 66 -9.08 3.24 -1.39
C HIS A 66 -8.99 1.98 -0.48
N ASP A 67 -10.03 1.13 -0.41
CA ASP A 67 -10.02 -0.10 0.39
C ASP A 67 -9.40 -1.30 -0.38
N ARG A 68 -8.93 -1.10 -1.61
CA ARG A 68 -8.30 -2.17 -2.43
C ARG A 68 -7.13 -2.83 -1.71
N GLY A 69 -6.40 -2.06 -0.91
CA GLY A 69 -5.28 -2.53 -0.08
C GLY A 69 -5.69 -3.55 1.00
N LYS A 70 -6.99 -3.79 1.21
CA LYS A 70 -7.52 -4.79 2.14
C LYS A 70 -7.92 -6.10 1.46
N LYS A 71 -7.95 -6.15 0.13
CA LYS A 71 -8.37 -7.33 -0.64
C LYS A 71 -7.14 -8.07 -1.19
N ASP A 72 -6.87 -9.27 -0.68
CA ASP A 72 -5.71 -10.07 -1.09
C ASP A 72 -5.66 -10.28 -2.61
N TRP A 73 -6.78 -10.62 -3.22
CA TRP A 73 -6.84 -10.89 -4.66
C TRP A 73 -6.58 -9.65 -5.52
N ILE A 74 -6.97 -8.44 -5.08
CA ILE A 74 -6.67 -7.19 -5.81
C ILE A 74 -5.17 -6.90 -5.72
N GLN A 75 -4.61 -6.98 -4.51
CA GLN A 75 -3.17 -6.78 -4.32
C GLN A 75 -2.34 -7.75 -5.16
N ARG A 76 -2.76 -9.01 -5.31
CA ARG A 76 -2.09 -9.97 -6.20
C ARG A 76 -2.08 -9.52 -7.65
N GLU A 77 -3.21 -9.01 -8.16
CA GLU A 77 -3.30 -8.54 -9.55
C GLU A 77 -2.52 -7.25 -9.77
N ASP A 78 -2.52 -6.34 -8.80
CA ASP A 78 -1.70 -5.12 -8.80
C ASP A 78 -0.22 -5.48 -8.83
N LEU A 79 0.23 -6.36 -7.92
CA LEU A 79 1.63 -6.78 -7.85
C LEU A 79 2.08 -7.53 -9.11
N LYS A 80 1.24 -8.39 -9.69
CA LYS A 80 1.52 -9.04 -10.99
C LYS A 80 1.68 -8.02 -12.10
N TRP A 81 0.81 -7.01 -12.16
CA TRP A 81 0.89 -5.96 -13.15
C TRP A 81 2.15 -5.11 -12.97
N LEU A 82 2.37 -4.56 -11.77
CA LEU A 82 3.54 -3.76 -11.45
C LEU A 82 4.83 -4.52 -11.73
N LEU A 83 4.89 -5.82 -11.42
CA LEU A 83 6.05 -6.65 -11.74
C LEU A 83 6.29 -6.79 -13.25
N ALA A 84 5.23 -6.77 -14.06
CA ALA A 84 5.34 -6.88 -15.52
C ALA A 84 5.66 -5.52 -16.18
N THR A 85 5.19 -4.40 -15.63
CA THR A 85 5.19 -3.11 -16.35
C THR A 85 5.94 -1.98 -15.63
N ARG A 86 6.00 -1.98 -14.30
CA ARG A 86 6.37 -0.84 -13.45
C ARG A 86 7.08 -1.30 -12.16
N LYS A 87 8.16 -2.07 -12.29
CA LYS A 87 8.85 -2.71 -11.14
C LYS A 87 9.35 -1.70 -10.11
N GLU A 88 9.72 -0.52 -10.57
CA GLU A 88 10.19 0.60 -9.76
C GLU A 88 9.13 1.13 -8.78
N TYR A 89 7.84 0.86 -9.04
CA TYR A 89 6.72 1.28 -8.18
C TYR A 89 6.42 0.29 -7.05
N ILE A 90 6.91 -0.97 -7.13
CA ILE A 90 6.56 -2.05 -6.18
C ILE A 90 6.98 -1.70 -4.75
N LYS A 91 8.17 -1.11 -4.57
CA LYS A 91 8.64 -0.68 -3.24
C LYS A 91 7.67 0.34 -2.62
N CYS A 92 7.23 1.31 -3.42
CA CYS A 92 6.31 2.34 -2.96
C CYS A 92 4.92 1.79 -2.67
N TYR A 93 4.43 0.85 -3.48
CA TYR A 93 3.17 0.15 -3.26
C TYR A 93 3.16 -0.61 -1.92
N TYR A 94 4.19 -1.43 -1.66
CA TYR A 94 4.31 -2.14 -0.38
C TYR A 94 4.43 -1.18 0.81
N LEU A 95 5.21 -0.10 0.64
CA LEU A 95 5.38 0.91 1.68
C LEU A 95 4.05 1.58 2.02
N HIS A 96 3.24 1.92 1.02
CA HIS A 96 1.90 2.49 1.21
C HIS A 96 1.02 1.57 2.06
N LEU A 97 0.91 0.29 1.69
CA LEU A 97 0.12 -0.70 2.43
C LEU A 97 0.59 -0.91 3.87
N ALA A 98 1.91 -0.91 4.10
CA ALA A 98 2.48 -1.06 5.42
C ALA A 98 2.17 0.14 6.31
N VAL A 99 2.29 1.36 5.78
CA VAL A 99 1.97 2.61 6.48
C VAL A 99 0.49 2.65 6.85
N ASP A 100 -0.40 2.24 5.95
CA ASP A 100 -1.82 2.13 6.25
C ASP A 100 -2.12 1.17 7.38
N ASN A 101 -1.49 -0.01 7.38
CA ASN A 101 -1.66 -0.96 8.48
C ASN A 101 -1.18 -0.35 9.81
N ILE A 102 -0.04 0.34 9.84
CA ILE A 102 0.45 1.03 11.05
C ILE A 102 -0.57 2.07 11.52
N TYR A 103 -1.09 2.90 10.60
CA TYR A 103 -2.10 3.91 10.91
C TYR A 103 -3.38 3.28 11.46
N GLU A 104 -3.87 2.19 10.87
CA GLU A 104 -5.08 1.49 11.32
C GLU A 104 -4.90 0.85 12.70
N THR A 105 -3.66 0.53 13.10
CA THR A 105 -3.34 0.03 14.45
C THR A 105 -3.01 1.12 15.47
N LYS A 106 -3.17 2.41 15.11
CA LYS A 106 -2.76 3.54 15.96
C LYS A 106 -3.27 3.52 17.38
N ASP A 107 -4.52 3.11 17.57
CA ASP A 107 -5.16 3.12 18.89
C ASP A 107 -4.55 2.07 19.81
N ARG A 108 -4.12 0.93 19.28
CA ARG A 108 -3.39 -0.10 20.04
C ARG A 108 -1.98 0.34 20.39
N ILE A 109 -1.32 1.01 19.45
CA ILE A 109 0.03 1.55 19.64
C ILE A 109 0.03 2.66 20.69
N LYS A 110 -0.97 3.57 20.67
CA LYS A 110 -1.10 4.66 21.66
C LYS A 110 -1.69 4.20 23.00
N GLY A 111 -2.73 3.36 22.98
CA GLY A 111 -3.53 2.99 24.14
C GLY A 111 -3.03 1.76 24.89
N ASP A 112 -2.64 0.71 24.17
CA ASP A 112 -2.24 -0.59 24.75
C ASP A 112 -0.72 -0.74 24.86
N GLY A 113 0.04 0.23 24.34
CA GLY A 113 1.51 0.22 24.33
C GLY A 113 2.12 -0.80 23.38
N GLU A 114 1.35 -1.28 22.38
CA GLU A 114 1.84 -2.21 21.37
C GLU A 114 3.04 -1.60 20.60
N PRO A 115 4.20 -2.28 20.56
CA PRO A 115 5.34 -1.78 19.79
C PRO A 115 5.02 -1.69 18.30
N ILE A 116 5.39 -0.58 17.66
CA ILE A 116 5.25 -0.41 16.20
C ILE A 116 5.99 -1.52 15.44
N ASP A 117 7.13 -2.00 15.99
CA ASP A 117 7.86 -3.14 15.42
C ASP A 117 7.00 -4.40 15.35
N ASP A 118 6.21 -4.69 16.39
CA ASP A 118 5.31 -5.85 16.41
C ASP A 118 4.19 -5.71 15.37
N CYS A 119 3.68 -4.50 15.16
CA CYS A 119 2.74 -4.22 14.08
C CYS A 119 3.36 -4.47 12.70
N ILE A 120 4.57 -3.95 12.44
CA ILE A 120 5.31 -4.18 11.18
C ILE A 120 5.55 -5.68 10.96
N ASN A 121 6.00 -6.38 12.00
CA ASN A 121 6.28 -7.82 11.97
C ASN A 121 5.04 -8.64 11.69
N SER A 122 3.94 -8.33 12.39
CA SER A 122 2.66 -9.02 12.22
C SER A 122 2.10 -8.82 10.82
N TRP A 123 2.16 -7.60 10.28
CA TRP A 123 1.73 -7.31 8.92
C TRP A 123 2.59 -8.07 7.90
N GLY A 124 3.91 -7.95 7.96
CA GLY A 124 4.82 -8.60 7.02
C GLY A 124 4.70 -10.12 7.00
N LYS A 125 4.38 -10.74 8.15
CA LYS A 125 4.27 -12.20 8.27
C LYS A 125 2.88 -12.73 7.90
N ASN A 126 1.82 -12.04 8.30
CA ASN A 126 0.46 -12.60 8.30
C ASN A 126 -0.50 -11.90 7.35
N ARG A 127 -0.16 -10.71 6.84
CA ARG A 127 -1.09 -9.87 6.05
C ARG A 127 -0.52 -9.40 4.71
N ALA A 128 0.78 -9.22 4.60
CA ALA A 128 1.41 -8.78 3.37
C ALA A 128 1.20 -9.83 2.27
N VAL A 129 0.58 -9.39 1.17
CA VAL A 129 0.36 -10.23 0.00
C VAL A 129 1.67 -10.33 -0.78
N ILE A 130 2.10 -11.55 -1.09
CA ILE A 130 3.34 -11.80 -1.82
C ILE A 130 3.02 -12.47 -3.16
N VAL A 131 3.60 -11.90 -4.23
CA VAL A 131 3.68 -12.50 -5.56
C VAL A 131 5.14 -12.83 -5.86
N ALA A 132 5.40 -13.98 -6.49
CA ALA A 132 6.76 -14.42 -6.83
C ALA A 132 7.52 -13.33 -7.62
N GLY A 133 8.72 -12.97 -7.14
CA GLY A 133 9.55 -11.91 -7.70
C GLY A 133 9.40 -10.55 -7.00
N THR A 134 8.48 -10.43 -6.04
CA THR A 134 8.26 -9.19 -5.28
C THR A 134 8.83 -9.25 -3.85
N GLU A 135 9.32 -10.41 -3.42
CA GLU A 135 9.86 -10.65 -2.07
C GLU A 135 11.02 -9.72 -1.69
N PRO A 136 11.99 -9.42 -2.59
CA PRO A 136 13.07 -8.50 -2.24
C PRO A 136 12.57 -7.10 -1.86
N TYR A 137 11.55 -6.61 -2.57
CA TYR A 137 10.96 -5.30 -2.31
C TYR A 137 10.26 -5.25 -0.96
N LEU A 138 9.49 -6.30 -0.62
CA LEU A 138 8.85 -6.40 0.69
C LEU A 138 9.91 -6.46 1.82
N LYS A 139 10.98 -7.24 1.62
CA LYS A 139 12.07 -7.33 2.60
C LYS A 139 12.74 -5.98 2.82
N ASP A 140 13.00 -5.23 1.76
CA ASP A 140 13.59 -3.90 1.82
C ASP A 140 12.66 -2.92 2.54
N VAL A 141 11.35 -2.96 2.27
CA VAL A 141 10.35 -2.14 2.97
C VAL A 141 10.31 -2.46 4.46
N LEU A 142 10.23 -3.75 4.83
CA LEU A 142 10.23 -4.15 6.24
C LEU A 142 11.53 -3.73 6.95
N GLY A 143 12.68 -3.90 6.30
CA GLY A 143 13.96 -3.44 6.83
C GLY A 143 14.00 -1.92 7.05
N PHE A 144 13.53 -1.15 6.06
CA PHE A 144 13.42 0.31 6.16
C PHE A 144 12.53 0.73 7.33
N LEU A 145 11.32 0.16 7.44
CA LEU A 145 10.36 0.55 8.47
C LEU A 145 10.91 0.29 9.88
N ARG A 146 11.53 -0.86 10.12
CA ARG A 146 12.13 -1.21 11.41
C ARG A 146 13.28 -0.29 11.79
N ASN A 147 14.07 0.13 10.82
CA ASN A 147 15.19 1.04 11.06
C ASN A 147 14.76 2.50 11.30
N ASN A 148 13.49 2.84 11.06
CA ASN A 148 12.98 4.22 11.11
C ASN A 148 11.73 4.36 12.01
N ILE A 149 11.52 3.44 12.96
CA ILE A 149 10.31 3.38 13.80
C ILE A 149 9.97 4.73 14.45
N GLU A 150 10.93 5.39 15.08
CA GLU A 150 10.67 6.64 15.81
C GLU A 150 10.26 7.79 14.88
N SER A 151 10.90 7.89 13.71
CA SER A 151 10.53 8.90 12.70
C SER A 151 9.16 8.62 12.11
N ILE A 152 8.84 7.35 11.82
CA ILE A 152 7.51 6.93 11.35
C ILE A 152 6.45 7.24 12.41
N ARG A 153 6.76 6.98 13.68
CA ARG A 153 5.88 7.32 14.81
C ARG A 153 5.57 8.82 14.81
N GLN A 154 6.58 9.65 14.70
CA GLN A 154 6.37 11.10 14.64
C GLN A 154 5.53 11.51 13.43
N ILE A 155 5.75 10.94 12.25
CA ILE A 155 4.97 11.30 11.06
C ILE A 155 3.50 10.89 11.20
N ILE A 156 3.23 9.67 11.69
CA ILE A 156 1.87 9.10 11.72
C ILE A 156 1.05 9.64 12.90
N PHE A 157 1.67 9.89 14.06
CA PHE A 157 0.93 10.14 15.30
C PHE A 157 0.96 11.60 15.76
N HIS A 158 1.74 12.49 15.13
CA HIS A 158 1.89 13.88 15.54
C HIS A 158 0.72 14.78 15.13
N ASP A 159 -0.05 14.41 14.09
CA ASP A 159 -1.24 15.15 13.66
C ASP A 159 -2.54 14.72 14.36
N SER A 160 -2.50 13.74 15.29
CA SER A 160 -3.71 13.27 15.98
C SER A 160 -4.05 14.01 17.28
N ASP A 161 -3.24 15.00 17.69
CA ASP A 161 -3.36 15.71 18.97
C ASP A 161 -3.81 17.18 18.79
N ARG A 162 -4.44 17.52 17.66
CA ARG A 162 -5.07 18.84 17.41
C ARG A 162 -6.56 18.72 17.16
#